data_AF-A0A151SJD2-F1
#
_entry.id   AF-A0A151SJD2-F1
#
_cell.length_a   1.000
_cell.length_b   1.000
_cell.length_c   1.000
_cell.angle_alpha   90.00
_cell.angle_beta   90.00
_cell.angle_gamma   90.00
#
_symmetry.space_group_name_H-M   'P 1'
#
loop_
_entity.id
_entity.type
_entity.pdbx_description
1 polymer ?
#
loop_
_entity_poly.entity_id
_entity_poly.type
_entity_poly.pdbx_seq_one_letter_code
_entity_poly.pdbx_strand_id
1 'polypeptide(L)' 'MCNSDAVSWRVVWMATTWNIWRHRNRCIFEGHQFSYENIITNIMFSCWRWLSTLKKDFKYSFLQWCSNPGPCLCSEKV' A
#
# COMPACT_ATOMS: atom_id res chain seq x y z
N MET A 1 2.62 -2.79 22.84
CA MET A 1 1.51 -3.05 21.90
C MET A 1 1.46 -1.90 20.90
N CYS A 2 1.61 -2.18 19.60
CA CYS A 2 1.52 -1.17 18.55
C CYS A 2 0.05 -0.81 18.32
N ASN A 3 -0.31 0.45 18.50
CA ASN A 3 -1.59 0.97 18.00
C ASN A 3 -1.34 1.51 16.60
N SER A 4 -1.68 0.68 15.63
CA SER A 4 -1.67 1.06 14.23
C SER A 4 -2.72 2.15 13.99
N ASP A 5 -2.31 3.20 13.31
CA ASP A 5 -3.16 4.36 13.01
C ASP A 5 -4.31 3.95 12.07
N ALA A 6 -5.55 4.23 12.47
CA ALA A 6 -6.74 3.93 11.68
C ALA A 6 -6.69 4.58 10.28
N VAL A 7 -6.05 5.75 10.15
CA VAL A 7 -5.85 6.42 8.87
C VAL A 7 -4.90 5.60 7.99
N SER A 8 -3.79 5.12 8.55
CA SER A 8 -2.82 4.31 7.80
C SER A 8 -3.45 3.01 7.28
N TRP A 9 -4.27 2.34 8.08
CA TRP A 9 -5.01 1.15 7.63
C TRP A 9 -6.04 1.45 6.54
N ARG A 10 -6.76 2.58 6.62
CA ARG A 10 -7.69 3.00 5.56
C ARG A 10 -6.95 3.25 4.24
N VAL A 11 -5.77 3.85 4.29
CA VAL A 11 -4.92 4.05 3.11
C VAL A 11 -4.50 2.71 2.50
N VAL A 12 -4.03 1.77 3.33
CA VAL A 12 -3.66 0.42 2.86
C VAL A 12 -4.86 -0.29 2.22
N TRP A 13 -6.03 -0.25 2.86
CA TRP A 13 -7.24 -0.86 2.33
C TRP A 13 -7.65 -0.25 0.99
N MET A 14 -7.69 1.09 0.90
CA MET A 14 -8.07 1.80 -0.33
C MET A 14 -7.07 1.57 -1.46
N ALA A 15 -5.76 1.59 -1.16
CA ALA A 15 -4.72 1.30 -2.16
C ALA A 15 -4.83 -0.14 -2.67
N THR A 16 -5.14 -1.09 -1.78
CA THR A 16 -5.31 -2.50 -2.13
C THR A 16 -6.51 -2.70 -3.05
N THR A 17 -7.69 -2.21 -2.64
CA THR A 17 -8.93 -2.38 -3.42
C THR A 17 -8.84 -1.67 -4.77
N TRP A 18 -8.24 -0.47 -4.82
CA TRP A 18 -7.99 0.28 -6.05
C TRP A 18 -7.12 -0.50 -7.05
N ASN A 19 -5.99 -1.05 -6.59
CA ASN A 19 -5.08 -1.78 -7.48
C ASN A 19 -5.69 -3.10 -7.98
N ILE A 20 -6.44 -3.81 -7.13
CA ILE A 20 -7.16 -5.03 -7.54
C ILE A 20 -8.20 -4.68 -8.61
N TRP A 21 -9.03 -3.66 -8.37
CA TRP A 21 -10.04 -3.21 -9.32
C TRP A 21 -9.42 -2.77 -10.65
N ARG A 22 -8.37 -1.96 -10.59
CA ARG A 22 -7.66 -1.47 -11.77
C ARG A 22 -7.03 -2.61 -12.56
N HIS A 23 -6.34 -3.55 -11.92
CA HIS A 23 -5.71 -4.68 -12.59
C HIS A 23 -6.75 -5.59 -13.26
N ARG A 24 -7.86 -5.89 -12.57
CA ARG A 24 -8.96 -6.66 -13.14
C ARG A 24 -9.53 -5.98 -14.39
N ASN A 25 -9.75 -4.67 -14.36
CA ASN A 25 -10.26 -3.93 -15.51
C ASN A 25 -9.28 -3.95 -16.69
N ARG A 26 -7.98 -3.82 -16.44
CA ARG A 26 -6.97 -3.97 -17.50
C ARG A 26 -7.01 -5.35 -18.14
N CYS A 27 -7.17 -6.41 -17.35
CA CYS A 27 -7.31 -7.75 -17.91
C CYS A 27 -8.54 -7.91 -18.80
N ILE A 28 -9.68 -7.33 -18.40
CA ILE A 28 -10.95 -7.47 -19.13
C ILE A 28 -11.00 -6.57 -20.37
N PHE A 29 -10.56 -5.31 -20.25
CA PHE A 29 -10.78 -4.29 -21.28
C PHE A 29 -9.55 -4.02 -22.16
N GLU A 30 -8.33 -4.26 -21.65
CA GLU A 30 -7.08 -3.98 -22.36
C GLU A 30 -6.35 -5.27 -22.79
N GLY A 31 -6.92 -6.45 -22.47
CA GLY A 31 -6.33 -7.75 -22.83
C GLY A 31 -5.05 -8.10 -22.05
N HIS A 32 -4.75 -7.40 -20.96
CA HIS A 32 -3.59 -7.70 -20.12
C HIS A 32 -3.70 -9.09 -19.48
N GLN A 33 -2.60 -9.84 -19.43
CA GLN A 33 -2.57 -11.10 -18.69
C GLN A 33 -2.62 -10.86 -17.17
N PHE A 34 -3.34 -11.72 -16.46
CA PHE A 34 -3.32 -11.72 -15.01
C PHE A 34 -1.91 -12.03 -14.48
N SER A 35 -1.39 -11.17 -13.61
CA SER A 35 -0.10 -11.38 -12.94
C SER A 35 -0.23 -10.98 -11.48
N TYR A 36 -0.15 -11.98 -10.60
CA TYR A 36 -0.21 -11.79 -9.15
C TYR A 36 0.95 -10.91 -8.66
N GLU A 37 2.17 -11.17 -9.12
CA GLU A 37 3.37 -10.41 -8.74
C GLU A 37 3.24 -8.93 -9.08
N ASN A 38 2.68 -8.61 -10.26
CA ASN A 38 2.44 -7.23 -10.67
C ASN A 38 1.39 -6.56 -9.75
N ILE A 39 0.32 -7.26 -9.38
CA ILE A 39 -0.69 -6.73 -8.45
C ILE A 39 -0.06 -6.40 -7.11
N ILE A 40 0.67 -7.36 -6.51
CA ILE A 40 1.30 -7.17 -5.20
C ILE A 40 2.32 -6.02 -5.23
N THR A 41 3.15 -5.95 -6.27
CA THR A 41 4.14 -4.87 -6.43
C THR A 41 3.45 -3.50 -6.50
N ASN A 42 2.37 -3.39 -7.29
CA ASN A 42 1.60 -2.15 -7.40
C ASN A 42 0.89 -1.78 -6.09
N ILE A 43 0.37 -2.76 -5.35
CA ILE A 43 -0.23 -2.54 -4.02
C ILE A 43 0.82 -1.99 -3.06
N MET A 44 1.98 -2.65 -2.95
CA MET A 44 3.06 -2.23 -2.05
C MET A 44 3.53 -0.82 -2.37
N PHE A 45 3.76 -0.53 -3.66
CA PHE A 45 4.15 0.80 -4.12
C PHE A 45 3.09 1.86 -3.83
N SER A 46 1.81 1.56 -4.12
CA SER A 46 0.72 2.51 -3.90
C SER A 46 0.51 2.80 -2.42
N CYS A 47 0.56 1.78 -1.56
CA CYS A 47 0.45 1.96 -0.11
C CYS A 47 1.55 2.89 0.41
N TRP A 48 2.81 2.58 0.08
CA TRP A 48 3.95 3.39 0.49
C TRP A 48 3.84 4.83 -0.02
N ARG A 49 3.53 5.00 -1.32
CA ARG A 49 3.42 6.33 -1.95
C ARG A 49 2.30 7.16 -1.33
N TRP A 50 1.15 6.56 -1.05
CA TRP A 50 0.02 7.28 -0.46
C TRP A 50 0.30 7.62 1.00
N LEU A 51 0.86 6.70 1.77
CA LEU A 51 1.26 6.96 3.16
C LEU A 51 2.31 8.06 3.25
N SER A 52 3.36 8.02 2.42
CA SER A 52 4.41 9.05 2.40
C SER A 52 3.93 10.42 1.94
N THR A 53 2.87 10.47 1.14
CA THR A 53 2.26 11.73 0.69
C THR A 53 1.27 12.30 1.73
N LEU A 54 0.48 11.43 2.38
CA LEU A 54 -0.61 11.84 3.26
C LEU A 54 -0.18 12.05 4.71
N LYS A 55 0.91 11.41 5.16
CA LYS A 55 1.34 11.43 6.56
C LYS A 55 2.73 12.05 6.68
N LYS A 56 2.81 13.23 7.28
CA LYS A 56 4.06 14.01 7.43
C LYS A 56 5.16 13.25 8.19
N ASP A 57 4.75 12.39 9.13
CA ASP A 57 5.68 11.59 9.95
C ASP A 57 6.05 10.24 9.34
N PHE A 58 5.49 9.89 8.17
CA PHE A 58 5.83 8.67 7.47
C PHE A 58 7.14 8.85 6.70
N LYS A 59 8.27 8.59 7.37
CA LYS A 59 9.63 8.76 6.83
C LYS A 59 10.31 7.46 6.41
N TYR A 60 9.55 6.38 6.25
CA TYR A 60 10.08 5.08 5.84
C TYR A 60 10.38 5.05 4.34
N SER A 61 11.55 4.53 3.97
CA SER A 61 11.87 4.26 2.56
C SER A 61 11.01 3.14 2.00
N PHE A 62 10.90 3.06 0.67
CA PHE A 62 10.15 1.98 0.03
C PHE A 62 10.73 0.60 0.37
N LEU A 63 12.06 0.50 0.50
CA LEU A 63 12.73 -0.75 0.87
C LEU A 63 12.37 -1.19 2.31
N GLN A 64 12.33 -0.24 3.26
CA GLN A 64 11.92 -0.51 4.63
C GLN A 64 10.47 -1.01 4.68
N TRP A 65 9.58 -0.34 3.93
CA TRP A 65 8.18 -0.74 3.80
C TRP A 65 8.03 -2.17 3.23
N CYS A 66 8.75 -2.49 2.15
CA CYS A 66 8.70 -3.82 1.54
C CYS A 66 9.26 -4.92 2.44
N SER A 67 10.26 -4.60 3.25
CA SER A 67 10.88 -5.57 4.16
C SER A 67 9.96 -5.92 5.33
N ASN A 68 9.33 -4.92 5.95
CA ASN A 68 8.39 -5.14 7.05
C ASN A 68 7.38 -4.00 7.18
N PRO A 69 6.19 -4.10 6.56
CA PRO A 69 5.20 -3.02 6.55
C PRO A 69 4.48 -2.86 7.90
N GLY A 70 4.44 -3.90 8.74
CA GLY A 70 3.74 -3.88 10.03
C GLY A 70 4.24 -2.75 10.95
N PRO A 71 5.55 -2.71 11.29
CA PRO A 71 6.15 -1.63 12.05
C PRO A 71 5.97 -0.24 11.42
N CYS A 72 5.97 -0.14 10.09
CA CYS A 72 5.77 1.14 9.40
C CYS A 72 4.34 1.71 9.55
N LEU A 73 3.36 0.86 9.85
CA LEU A 73 1.96 1.27 10.14
C LEU A 73 1.73 1.62 11.61
N CYS A 74 2.68 1.27 12.47
CA CYS A 74 2.63 1.61 13.88
C CYS A 74 2.89 3.10 14.09
N SER A 75 2.04 3.75 14.88
CA SER A 75 2.36 5.08 15.40
C SER A 75 3.20 4.91 16.67
N GLU A 76 4.38 5.53 16.72
CA GLU A 76 5.06 5.77 17.99
C GLU A 76 4.33 6.93 18.68
N LYS A 77 3.81 6.68 19.90
CA LYS A 77 3.36 7.77 20.76
C LYS A 77 4.61 8.47 21.27
N VAL A 78 4.89 9.66 20.74
CA VAL A 78 5.73 10.66 21.41
C VAL A 78 5.01 11.15 22.65
#